data_AF-A0A2S3QN28-F1
#
_entry.id   AF-A0A2S3QN28-F1
#
_cell.length_a   1.000
_cell.length_b   1.000
_cell.length_c   1.000
_cell.angle_alpha   90.00
_cell.angle_beta   90.00
_cell.angle_gamma   90.00
#
_symmetry.space_group_name_H-M   'P 1'
#
loop_
_entity.id
_entity.type
_entity.pdbx_description
1 polymer ?
#
loop_
_entity_poly.entity_id
_entity_poly.type
_entity_poly.pdbx_seq_one_letter_code
_entity_poly.pdbx_strand_id
1 'polypeptide(L)'
;MKEFIIITSLLFSLVTHANDETCSRIAVINQQEILIDPSSSLKGEGLRYHLEKDKVALSYLNDYQSLQEDIWRPAIMGTVGSGLILSAFLTNPSSNTRRSLIASGTVVLILNYLLTKTIQTSNEELLYKSIDEYNKRQEPKIYLKSDDQINTPEVYIEKSWSF
;
A
#
# COMPACT_ATOMS: atom_id res chain seq x y z
N MET A 1 -14.91 -35.60 -4.30
CA MET A 1 -15.76 -34.50 -3.81
C MET A 1 -15.48 -34.14 -2.34
N LYS A 2 -15.51 -35.08 -1.40
CA LYS A 2 -15.25 -34.81 0.03
C LYS A 2 -13.86 -34.22 0.30
N GLU A 3 -12.82 -34.74 -0.36
CA GLU A 3 -11.43 -34.21 -0.34
C GLU A 3 -11.34 -32.75 -0.81
N PHE A 4 -12.07 -32.40 -1.88
CA PHE A 4 -12.06 -31.05 -2.46
C PHE A 4 -12.71 -30.01 -1.53
N ILE A 5 -13.77 -30.41 -0.81
CA ILE A 5 -14.47 -29.57 0.18
C ILE A 5 -13.57 -29.29 1.40
N ILE A 6 -12.79 -30.28 1.83
CA ILE A 6 -11.87 -30.11 2.97
C ILE A 6 -10.75 -29.14 2.61
N ILE A 7 -10.17 -29.26 1.40
CA ILE A 7 -9.10 -28.38 0.92
C ILE A 7 -9.59 -26.93 0.75
N THR A 8 -10.80 -26.74 0.19
CA THR A 8 -11.38 -25.38 0.06
C THR A 8 -11.74 -24.76 1.41
N SER A 9 -12.20 -25.57 2.38
CA SER A 9 -12.45 -25.10 3.75
C SER A 9 -11.16 -24.72 4.49
N LEU A 10 -10.05 -25.43 4.26
CA LEU A 10 -8.75 -25.16 4.89
C LEU A 10 -8.10 -23.88 4.33
N LEU A 11 -8.28 -23.60 3.04
CA LEU A 11 -7.81 -22.39 2.39
C LEU A 11 -8.56 -21.14 2.87
N PHE A 12 -9.85 -21.25 3.18
CA PHE A 12 -10.65 -20.13 3.70
C PHE A 12 -10.29 -19.73 5.14
N SER A 13 -9.77 -20.67 5.95
CA SER A 13 -9.33 -20.37 7.32
C SER A 13 -7.99 -19.61 7.40
N LEU A 14 -7.21 -19.53 6.32
CA LEU A 14 -5.92 -18.82 6.30
C LEU A 14 -6.03 -17.33 5.97
N VAL A 15 -7.21 -16.85 5.56
CA VAL A 15 -7.41 -15.45 5.13
C VAL A 15 -7.58 -14.49 6.33
N THR A 16 -7.68 -15.00 7.56
CA THR A 16 -8.02 -14.19 8.74
C THR A 16 -6.85 -13.47 9.42
N HIS A 17 -5.65 -13.48 8.83
CA HIS A 17 -4.49 -12.82 9.42
C HIS A 17 -3.82 -11.85 8.45
N ALA A 18 -4.53 -10.80 8.07
CA ALA A 18 -3.92 -9.56 7.61
C ALA A 18 -3.83 -8.60 8.81
N ASN A 19 -2.88 -8.85 9.72
CA ASN A 19 -2.44 -7.82 10.65
C ASN A 19 -1.57 -6.85 9.85
N ASP A 20 -2.20 -5.81 9.31
CA ASP A 20 -1.49 -4.63 8.84
C ASP A 20 -0.90 -3.94 10.07
N GLU A 21 0.37 -4.21 10.36
CA GLU A 21 1.18 -3.30 11.17
C GLU A 21 1.33 -1.99 10.40
N THR A 22 0.30 -1.15 10.46
CA THR A 22 0.38 0.20 9.96
C THR A 22 1.28 0.98 10.90
N CYS A 23 2.48 1.36 10.42
CA CYS A 23 3.16 2.54 10.91
C CYS A 23 2.20 3.72 10.73
N SER A 24 1.43 4.00 11.76
CA SER A 24 0.39 5.02 11.71
C SER A 24 1.05 6.39 11.80
N ARG A 25 0.75 7.26 10.83
CA ARG A 25 1.34 8.60 10.79
C ARG A 25 0.72 9.48 11.86
N ILE A 26 1.52 10.38 12.41
CA ILE A 26 1.11 11.31 13.45
C ILE A 26 1.19 12.74 12.90
N ALA A 27 0.14 13.52 13.11
CA ALA A 27 0.14 14.96 12.90
C ALA A 27 0.21 15.68 14.24
N VAL A 28 0.90 16.82 14.27
CA VAL A 28 0.90 17.74 15.40
C VAL A 28 0.02 18.93 15.06
N ILE A 29 -1.03 19.13 15.85
CA ILE A 29 -1.94 20.26 15.74
C ILE A 29 -2.01 20.93 17.10
N ASN A 30 -1.59 22.19 17.19
CA ASN A 30 -1.59 22.94 18.46
C ASN A 30 -0.94 22.17 19.64
N GLN A 31 0.25 21.61 19.41
CA GLN A 31 1.01 20.80 20.39
C GLN A 31 0.36 19.47 20.80
N GLN A 32 -0.74 19.06 20.15
CA GLN A 32 -1.36 17.75 20.35
C GLN A 32 -1.00 16.81 19.19
N GLU A 33 -0.61 15.58 19.53
CA GLU A 33 -0.36 14.51 18.57
C GLU A 33 -1.68 13.82 18.22
N ILE A 34 -2.01 13.78 16.94
CA ILE A 34 -3.23 13.18 16.40
C ILE A 34 -2.82 12.09 15.42
N LEU A 35 -3.44 10.92 15.59
CA LEU A 35 -3.25 9.79 14.71
C LEU A 35 -3.98 10.05 13.39
N ILE A 36 -3.24 10.06 12.28
CA ILE A 36 -3.79 10.36 10.95
C ILE A 36 -4.51 9.14 10.38
N ASP A 37 -3.92 7.95 10.58
CA ASP A 37 -4.40 6.69 10.02
C ASP A 37 -4.80 5.74 11.16
N PRO A 38 -6.04 5.79 11.67
CA PRO A 38 -6.51 4.89 12.71
C PRO A 38 -6.49 3.40 12.31
N SER A 39 -6.50 3.11 11.00
CA SER A 39 -6.34 1.74 10.47
C SER A 39 -5.86 1.79 9.02
N SER A 40 -5.44 0.65 8.47
CA SER A 40 -5.05 0.54 7.05
C SER A 40 -6.17 0.89 6.08
N SER A 41 -7.42 0.65 6.46
CA SER A 41 -8.63 0.99 5.69
C SER A 41 -9.11 2.44 5.85
N LEU A 42 -8.63 3.15 6.88
CA LEU A 42 -9.10 4.50 7.22
C LEU A 42 -7.92 5.48 7.21
N LYS A 43 -7.22 5.61 6.08
CA LYS A 43 -6.11 6.57 6.00
C LYS A 43 -6.62 8.01 5.94
N GLY A 44 -5.88 8.92 6.55
CA GLY A 44 -6.20 10.35 6.57
C GLY A 44 -7.42 10.73 7.42
N GLU A 45 -8.17 9.77 7.96
CA GLU A 45 -9.44 10.03 8.65
C GLU A 45 -9.25 10.88 9.91
N GLY A 46 -8.11 10.75 10.58
CA GLY A 46 -7.79 11.55 11.76
C GLY A 46 -7.67 13.06 11.48
N LEU A 47 -7.41 13.45 10.23
CA LEU A 47 -7.34 14.86 9.83
C LEU A 47 -8.67 15.42 9.33
N ARG A 48 -9.68 14.57 9.07
CA ARG A 48 -10.89 14.97 8.37
C ARG A 48 -11.63 16.09 9.10
N TYR A 49 -11.86 15.93 10.40
CA TYR A 49 -12.48 16.96 11.24
C TYR A 49 -11.76 18.32 11.20
N HIS A 50 -10.43 18.32 11.06
CA HIS A 50 -9.65 19.55 10.97
C HIS A 50 -9.76 20.19 9.58
N LEU A 51 -9.62 19.37 8.53
CA LEU A 51 -9.60 19.80 7.13
C LEU A 51 -10.99 20.18 6.61
N GLU A 52 -12.08 19.69 7.22
CA GLU A 52 -13.46 20.07 6.88
C GLU A 52 -13.74 21.58 6.93
N LYS A 53 -12.93 22.34 7.68
CA LYS A 53 -13.01 23.80 7.75
C LYS A 53 -12.62 24.49 6.45
N ASP A 54 -11.88 23.80 5.56
CA ASP A 54 -11.50 24.29 4.23
C ASP A 54 -11.94 23.31 3.16
N LYS A 55 -12.86 23.74 2.28
CA LYS A 55 -13.42 22.90 1.22
C LYS A 55 -12.37 22.41 0.22
N VAL A 56 -11.33 23.20 -0.04
CA VAL A 56 -10.26 22.85 -0.98
C VAL A 56 -9.39 21.77 -0.35
N ALA A 57 -8.99 21.96 0.91
CA ALA A 57 -8.22 20.97 1.66
C ALA A 57 -8.99 19.64 1.80
N LEU A 58 -10.27 19.71 2.14
CA LEU A 58 -11.15 18.54 2.24
C LEU A 58 -11.27 17.80 0.91
N SER A 59 -11.33 18.51 -0.23
CA SER A 59 -11.37 17.87 -1.55
C SER A 59 -10.13 17.01 -1.79
N TYR A 60 -8.94 17.53 -1.50
CA TYR A 60 -7.71 16.77 -1.65
C TYR A 60 -7.64 15.56 -0.70
N LEU A 61 -8.18 15.70 0.52
CA LEU A 61 -8.30 14.56 1.44
C LEU A 61 -9.27 13.50 0.91
N ASN A 62 -10.40 13.90 0.35
CA ASN A 62 -11.36 12.96 -0.24
C ASN A 62 -10.75 12.24 -1.45
N ASP A 63 -10.01 12.96 -2.30
CA ASP A 63 -9.28 12.36 -3.42
C ASP A 63 -8.27 11.33 -2.90
N TYR A 64 -7.53 11.69 -1.84
CA TYR A 64 -6.59 10.80 -1.15
C TYR A 64 -7.24 9.50 -0.67
N GLN A 65 -8.42 9.62 -0.06
CA GLN A 65 -9.18 8.49 0.48
C GLN A 65 -9.84 7.65 -0.62
N SER A 66 -10.33 8.28 -1.69
CA SER A 66 -11.03 7.59 -2.80
C SER A 66 -10.12 6.63 -3.57
N LEU A 67 -8.84 6.98 -3.74
CA LEU A 67 -7.84 6.12 -4.39
C LEU A 67 -7.57 4.84 -3.59
N GLN A 68 -7.95 4.82 -2.32
CA GLN A 68 -7.80 3.66 -1.46
C GLN A 68 -8.92 2.63 -1.62
N GLU A 69 -10.07 2.99 -2.18
CA GLU A 69 -11.12 2.00 -2.48
C GLU A 69 -10.69 1.00 -3.58
N ASP A 70 -9.69 1.36 -4.40
CA ASP A 70 -9.15 0.55 -5.50
C ASP A 70 -8.12 -0.53 -5.07
N ILE A 71 -7.98 -0.80 -3.75
CA ILE A 71 -7.07 -1.82 -3.16
C ILE A 71 -7.22 -3.22 -3.80
N TRP A 72 -8.39 -3.53 -4.36
CA TRP A 72 -8.66 -4.84 -4.95
C TRP A 72 -7.85 -5.11 -6.23
N ARG A 73 -7.48 -4.08 -7.01
CA ARG A 73 -6.75 -4.27 -8.27
C ARG A 73 -5.35 -4.86 -8.02
N PRO A 74 -4.54 -4.33 -7.08
CA PRO A 74 -3.30 -4.98 -6.70
C PRO A 74 -3.46 -6.39 -6.15
N ALA A 75 -4.46 -6.63 -5.29
CA ALA A 75 -4.68 -7.94 -4.66
C ALA A 75 -4.99 -9.04 -5.68
N ILE A 76 -5.81 -8.73 -6.68
CA ILE A 76 -6.15 -9.67 -7.77
C ILE A 76 -4.92 -9.99 -8.61
N MET A 77 -4.16 -8.98 -9.05
CA MET A 77 -2.96 -9.18 -9.86
C MET A 77 -1.87 -9.95 -9.11
N GLY A 78 -1.69 -9.68 -7.81
CA GLY A 78 -0.79 -10.45 -6.95
C GLY A 78 -1.19 -11.93 -6.90
N THR A 79 -2.48 -12.20 -6.70
CA THR A 79 -3.02 -13.57 -6.68
C THR A 79 -2.83 -14.28 -8.02
N VAL A 80 -3.08 -13.60 -9.14
CA VAL A 80 -2.87 -14.17 -10.48
C VAL A 80 -1.39 -14.46 -10.72
N GLY A 81 -0.50 -13.52 -10.41
CA GLY A 81 0.95 -13.70 -10.57
C GLY A 81 1.50 -14.87 -9.75
N SER A 82 1.15 -14.92 -8.47
CA SER A 82 1.50 -16.03 -7.58
C SER A 82 0.86 -17.35 -8.04
N GLY A 83 -0.39 -17.33 -8.48
CA GLY A 83 -1.10 -18.50 -9.01
C GLY A 83 -0.43 -19.09 -10.25
N LEU A 84 0.06 -18.25 -11.17
CA LEU A 84 0.82 -18.67 -12.34
C LEU A 84 2.11 -19.38 -11.93
N ILE A 85 2.86 -18.82 -10.98
CA ILE A 85 4.09 -19.45 -10.47
C ILE A 85 3.77 -20.78 -9.77
N LEU A 86 2.74 -20.83 -8.93
CA LEU A 86 2.30 -22.06 -8.26
C LEU A 86 1.88 -23.13 -9.28
N SER A 87 1.13 -22.74 -10.31
CA SER A 87 0.72 -23.66 -11.37
C SER A 87 1.92 -24.23 -12.12
N ALA A 88 3.01 -23.47 -12.25
CA ALA A 88 4.22 -23.94 -12.89
C ALA A 88 4.87 -25.13 -12.14
N PHE A 89 4.73 -25.21 -10.81
CA PHE A 89 5.22 -26.35 -10.02
C PHE A 89 4.40 -27.62 -10.23
N LEU A 90 3.17 -27.51 -10.70
CA LEU A 90 2.31 -28.64 -11.05
C LEU A 90 2.54 -29.14 -12.49
N THR A 91 3.34 -28.41 -13.28
CA THR A 91 3.68 -28.78 -14.67
C THR A 91 5.00 -29.54 -14.77
N ASN A 92 5.16 -30.31 -15.85
CA ASN A 92 6.37 -31.09 -16.09
C ASN A 92 7.64 -30.21 -16.06
N PRO A 93 8.70 -30.63 -15.34
CA PRO A 93 9.86 -29.79 -15.06
C PRO A 93 10.68 -29.42 -16.29
N SER A 94 10.62 -30.21 -17.36
CA SER A 94 11.30 -29.98 -18.65
C SER A 94 10.44 -29.24 -19.69
N SER A 95 9.20 -28.87 -19.35
CA SER A 95 8.29 -28.25 -20.32
C SER A 95 8.59 -26.76 -20.51
N ASN A 96 8.46 -26.29 -21.76
CA ASN A 96 8.47 -24.86 -22.07
C ASN A 96 7.32 -24.12 -21.36
N THR A 97 6.21 -24.83 -21.08
CA THR A 97 5.07 -24.35 -20.32
C THR A 97 5.45 -23.91 -18.91
N ARG A 98 6.26 -24.70 -18.18
CA ARG A 98 6.74 -24.33 -16.84
C ARG A 98 7.50 -23.00 -16.86
N ARG A 99 8.44 -22.86 -17.81
CA ARG A 99 9.24 -21.64 -17.96
C ARG A 99 8.36 -20.43 -18.29
N SER A 100 7.37 -20.61 -19.18
CA SER A 100 6.43 -19.56 -19.54
C SER A 100 5.56 -19.11 -18.35
N LEU A 101 5.05 -20.04 -17.55
CA LEU A 101 4.24 -19.75 -16.36
C LEU A 101 5.02 -19.04 -15.25
N ILE A 102 6.27 -19.43 -15.01
CA ILE A 102 7.15 -18.73 -14.05
C ILE A 102 7.45 -17.33 -14.56
N ALA A 103 7.84 -17.19 -15.84
CA ALA A 103 8.19 -15.90 -16.42
C ALA A 103 6.99 -14.93 -16.41
N SER A 104 5.81 -15.39 -16.85
CA SER A 104 4.61 -14.56 -16.87
C SER A 104 4.16 -14.20 -15.45
N GLY A 105 4.13 -15.16 -14.52
CA GLY A 105 3.80 -14.87 -13.13
C GLY A 105 4.76 -13.88 -12.47
N THR A 106 6.06 -13.99 -12.74
CA THR A 106 7.07 -13.04 -12.24
C THR A 106 6.86 -11.63 -12.81
N VAL A 107 6.63 -11.52 -14.12
CA VAL A 107 6.36 -10.22 -14.76
C VAL A 107 5.10 -9.57 -14.18
N VAL A 108 4.03 -10.35 -13.97
CA VAL A 108 2.79 -9.86 -13.35
C VAL A 108 3.05 -9.31 -11.95
N LEU A 109 3.83 -10.01 -11.13
CA LEU A 109 4.18 -9.55 -9.77
C LEU A 109 5.02 -8.27 -9.79
N ILE A 110 5.99 -8.16 -10.71
CA ILE A 110 6.81 -6.94 -10.86
C ILE A 110 5.91 -5.75 -11.27
N LEU A 111 5.06 -5.93 -12.28
CA LEU A 111 4.13 -4.88 -12.71
C LEU A 111 3.17 -4.48 -11.60
N ASN A 112 2.64 -5.46 -10.86
CA ASN A 112 1.80 -5.22 -9.70
C ASN A 112 2.49 -4.36 -8.63
N TYR A 113 3.73 -4.70 -8.29
CA TYR A 113 4.55 -3.95 -7.34
C TYR A 113 4.77 -2.50 -7.81
N LEU A 114 5.18 -2.31 -9.06
CA LEU A 114 5.45 -0.97 -9.61
C LEU A 114 4.20 -0.09 -9.66
N LEU A 115 3.07 -0.65 -10.09
CA LEU A 115 1.79 0.06 -10.11
C LEU A 115 1.37 0.46 -8.70
N THR A 116 1.45 -0.48 -7.75
CA THR A 116 1.10 -0.22 -6.35
C THR A 116 1.97 0.88 -5.77
N LYS A 117 3.29 0.85 -6.02
CA LYS A 117 4.20 1.90 -5.56
C LYS A 117 3.94 3.24 -6.22
N THR A 118 3.66 3.27 -7.52
CA THR A 118 3.34 4.51 -8.25
C THR A 118 2.07 5.15 -7.71
N ILE A 119 1.01 4.36 -7.53
CA ILE A 119 -0.26 4.83 -6.97
C ILE A 119 -0.06 5.32 -5.54
N GLN A 120 0.67 4.57 -4.70
CA GLN A 120 0.95 4.98 -3.33
C GLN A 120 1.64 6.35 -3.30
N THR A 121 2.71 6.55 -4.06
CA THR A 121 3.44 7.83 -4.09
C THR A 121 2.57 8.98 -4.58
N SER A 122 1.81 8.77 -5.67
CA SER A 122 0.89 9.80 -6.18
C SER A 122 -0.21 10.13 -5.18
N ASN A 123 -0.65 9.15 -4.39
CA ASN A 123 -1.66 9.35 -3.38
C ASN A 123 -1.12 10.18 -2.22
N GLU A 124 0.08 9.87 -1.71
CA GLU A 124 0.72 10.63 -0.63
C GLU A 124 0.83 12.13 -0.95
N GLU A 125 1.07 12.50 -2.21
CA GLU A 125 1.09 13.91 -2.65
C GLU A 125 -0.24 14.65 -2.36
N LEU A 126 -1.39 13.97 -2.47
CA LEU A 126 -2.70 14.55 -2.18
C LEU A 126 -2.86 14.85 -0.68
N LEU A 127 -2.35 13.97 0.18
CA LEU A 127 -2.36 14.21 1.63
C LEU A 127 -1.53 15.45 1.96
N TYR A 128 -0.31 15.57 1.42
CA TYR A 128 0.52 16.76 1.63
C TYR A 128 -0.14 18.04 1.11
N LYS A 129 -0.77 17.99 -0.07
CA LYS A 129 -1.52 19.11 -0.64
C LYS A 129 -2.71 19.52 0.21
N SER A 130 -3.45 18.55 0.78
CA SER A 130 -4.59 18.83 1.65
C SER A 130 -4.16 19.64 2.89
N ILE A 131 -3.01 19.28 3.48
CA ILE A 131 -2.45 19.96 4.64
C ILE A 131 -1.90 21.34 4.26
N ASP A 132 -1.20 21.44 3.12
CA ASP A 132 -0.66 22.71 2.63
C ASP A 132 -1.76 23.75 2.35
N GLU A 133 -2.83 23.35 1.66
CA GLU A 133 -3.96 24.24 1.37
C GLU A 133 -4.69 24.71 2.64
N TYR A 134 -4.86 23.82 3.62
CA TYR A 134 -5.40 24.19 4.92
C TYR A 134 -4.51 25.20 5.65
N ASN A 135 -3.20 24.92 5.74
CA ASN A 135 -2.23 25.74 6.45
C ASN A 135 -2.04 27.14 5.84
N LYS A 136 -2.40 27.34 4.57
CA LYS A 136 -2.38 28.66 3.91
C LYS A 136 -3.48 29.59 4.42
N ARG A 137 -4.60 29.06 4.91
CA ARG A 137 -5.84 29.83 5.13
C ARG A 137 -6.40 29.69 6.54
N GLN A 138 -6.01 28.64 7.26
CA GLN A 138 -6.57 28.28 8.55
C GLN A 138 -5.49 28.11 9.63
N GLU A 139 -5.90 28.36 10.87
CA GLU A 139 -5.15 28.05 12.08
C GLU A 139 -6.01 27.15 12.99
N PRO A 140 -5.40 26.29 13.82
CA PRO A 140 -3.96 26.08 13.99
C PRO A 140 -3.34 25.25 12.86
N LYS A 141 -2.10 25.57 12.49
CA LYS A 141 -1.34 24.78 11.49
C LYS A 141 -1.17 23.31 11.89
N ILE A 142 -1.20 22.46 10.87
CA ILE A 142 -1.03 21.02 10.94
C ILE A 142 0.36 20.66 10.43
N TYR A 143 1.14 19.93 11.22
CA TYR A 143 2.47 19.47 10.83
C TYR A 143 2.53 17.95 10.88
N LEU A 144 3.03 17.32 9.83
CA LEU A 144 3.29 15.89 9.84
C LEU A 144 4.56 15.61 10.63
N LYS A 145 4.49 14.69 11.59
CA LYS A 145 5.65 14.16 12.28
C LYS A 145 6.35 13.20 11.31
N SER A 146 7.38 13.69 10.62
CA SER A 146 8.12 12.88 9.65
C SER A 146 8.80 11.70 10.34
N ASP A 147 8.84 10.56 9.65
CA ASP A 147 9.55 9.35 10.05
C ASP A 147 11.08 9.49 9.89
N ASP A 148 11.58 10.69 9.56
CA ASP A 148 13.02 10.99 9.42
C ASP A 148 13.83 10.82 10.72
N GLN A 149 13.19 10.41 11.83
CA GLN A 149 13.88 9.98 13.05
C GLN A 149 13.95 8.44 13.21
N ILE A 150 13.39 7.66 12.29
CA ILE A 150 13.45 6.19 12.30
C ILE A 150 14.17 5.72 11.03
N ASN A 151 15.51 5.70 11.11
CA ASN A 151 16.43 4.87 10.33
C ASN A 151 16.04 4.64 8.87
N THR A 152 16.42 5.55 7.96
CA THR A 152 16.63 5.16 6.57
C THR A 152 17.76 4.11 6.54
N PRO A 153 17.52 2.85 6.10
CA PRO A 153 18.64 1.99 5.78
C PRO A 153 19.22 2.55 4.48
N GLU A 154 20.31 3.30 4.57
CA GLU A 154 21.14 3.62 3.41
C GLU A 154 21.58 2.29 2.78
N VAL A 155 20.92 1.92 1.68
CA VAL A 155 21.36 0.81 0.84
C VAL A 155 22.57 1.31 0.06
N TYR A 156 23.76 1.12 0.63
CA TYR A 156 25.01 1.26 -0.09
C TYR A 156 25.10 0.15 -1.15
N ILE A 157 24.79 0.47 -2.40
CA ILE A 157 25.18 -0.40 -3.52
C ILE A 157 26.66 -0.16 -3.77
N GLU A 158 27.50 -0.89 -3.04
CA GLU A 158 28.93 -0.93 -3.30
C GLU A 158 29.15 -1.67 -4.63
N LYS A 159 29.34 -0.91 -5.72
CA LYS A 159 29.76 -1.47 -7.02
C LYS A 159 31.24 -1.84 -6.94
N SER A 160 31.56 -3.06 -6.51
CA SER A 160 32.91 -3.61 -6.70
C SER A 160 32.99 -4.30 -8.08
N TRP A 161 33.43 -3.57 -9.10
CA TRP A 161 33.93 -4.19 -10.33
C TRP A 161 35.46 -4.17 -10.28
N SER A 162 36.07 -5.35 -10.19
CA SER A 162 37.51 -5.54 -10.45
C SER A 162 37.70 -5.92 -11.92
N PHE A 163 38.50 -5.15 -12.66
CA PHE A 163 38.98 -5.48 -14.00
C PHE A 163 40.05 -6.56 -13.97
#